data_AF-A0A844GF95-F1
#
_entry.id   AF-A0A844GF95-F1
#
_cell.length_a   1.000
_cell.length_b   1.000
_cell.length_c   1.000
_cell.angle_alpha   90.00
_cell.angle_beta   90.00
_cell.angle_gamma   90.00
#
_symmetry.space_group_name_H-M   'P 1'
#
loop_
_entity.id
_entity.type
_entity.pdbx_description
1 polymer ?
#
loop_
_entity_poly.entity_id
_entity_poly.type
_entity_poly.pdbx_seq_one_letter_code
_entity_poly.pdbx_strand_id
1 'polypeptide(L)'
;MLTRLRRYCLIVALKTLPILVLAACAGPKLVNITGEGSKSMNRDAQGKPLSVVVHVHHLRNTEAFNRLTMEAMVGGKSETELLGNTLISSKEITLIPEENSPNRTLSKKKHATLESSDSSDNQTPATGVCCIPPTR
;
A
#
# COMPACT_ATOMS: atom_id res chain seq x y z
N MET A 1 -36.18 -46.32 -16.66
CA MET A 1 -35.12 -45.34 -17.02
C MET A 1 -35.01 -44.14 -16.06
N LEU A 2 -36.11 -43.63 -15.49
CA LEU A 2 -36.10 -42.45 -14.59
C LEU A 2 -35.25 -42.61 -13.29
N THR A 3 -35.11 -43.82 -12.75
CA THR A 3 -34.36 -44.06 -11.50
C THR A 3 -32.84 -43.98 -11.68
N ARG A 4 -32.34 -44.18 -12.91
CA ARG A 4 -30.91 -44.04 -13.21
C ARG A 4 -30.49 -42.58 -13.37
N LEU A 5 -31.36 -41.74 -13.93
CA LEU A 5 -31.13 -40.30 -14.09
C LEU A 5 -31.08 -39.56 -12.74
N ARG A 6 -31.98 -39.95 -11.81
CA ARG A 6 -32.04 -39.39 -10.45
C ARG A 6 -30.82 -39.74 -9.59
N ARG A 7 -30.24 -40.93 -9.80
CA ARG A 7 -28.99 -41.36 -9.14
C ARG A 7 -27.77 -40.67 -9.76
N TYR A 8 -27.76 -40.42 -11.06
CA TYR A 8 -26.68 -39.70 -11.74
C TYR A 8 -26.55 -38.24 -11.31
N CYS A 9 -27.65 -37.48 -11.24
CA CYS A 9 -27.61 -36.12 -10.72
C CYS A 9 -27.15 -36.05 -9.26
N LEU A 10 -27.57 -37.01 -8.43
CA LEU A 10 -27.20 -37.06 -7.01
C LEU A 10 -25.71 -37.40 -6.83
N ILE A 11 -25.16 -38.26 -7.68
CA ILE A 11 -23.73 -38.60 -7.67
C ILE A 11 -22.87 -37.45 -8.23
N VAL A 12 -23.31 -36.79 -9.31
CA VAL A 12 -22.59 -35.64 -9.90
C VAL A 12 -22.58 -34.46 -8.91
N ALA A 13 -23.72 -34.13 -8.31
CA ALA A 13 -23.81 -33.05 -7.32
C ALA A 13 -22.94 -33.31 -6.09
N LEU A 14 -22.84 -34.57 -5.61
CA LEU A 14 -22.02 -34.95 -4.47
C LEU A 14 -20.51 -34.91 -4.78
N LYS A 15 -20.13 -35.14 -6.05
CA LYS A 15 -18.73 -35.18 -6.50
C LYS A 15 -18.20 -33.81 -6.94
N THR A 16 -19.06 -32.88 -7.36
CA THR A 16 -18.67 -31.51 -7.73
C THR A 16 -18.73 -30.54 -6.55
N LEU A 17 -19.43 -30.88 -5.45
CA LEU A 17 -19.48 -30.08 -4.22
C LEU A 17 -18.12 -29.76 -3.56
N PRO A 18 -17.13 -30.68 -3.48
CA PRO A 18 -15.87 -30.40 -2.79
C PRO A 18 -14.91 -29.50 -3.60
N ILE A 19 -15.15 -29.31 -4.90
CA ILE A 19 -14.28 -28.50 -5.77
C ILE A 19 -14.50 -26.99 -5.53
N LEU A 20 -15.64 -26.59 -4.96
CA LEU A 20 -15.95 -25.19 -4.67
C LEU A 20 -15.33 -24.67 -3.35
N VAL A 21 -14.82 -25.57 -2.48
CA VAL A 21 -14.43 -25.22 -1.09
C VAL A 21 -12.96 -24.80 -0.96
N LEU A 22 -12.11 -25.01 -1.98
CA LEU A 22 -10.65 -24.76 -1.87
C LEU A 22 -10.18 -23.35 -2.26
N ALA A 23 -11.06 -22.43 -2.69
CA ALA A 23 -10.65 -21.11 -3.19
C ALA A 23 -10.61 -19.98 -2.14
N ALA A 24 -10.60 -20.30 -0.84
CA ALA A 24 -10.89 -19.32 0.21
C ALA A 24 -9.67 -18.80 1.04
N CYS A 25 -8.43 -19.17 0.73
CA CYS A 25 -7.29 -18.94 1.64
C CYS A 25 -6.23 -17.91 1.20
N ALA A 26 -6.48 -17.02 0.24
CA ALA A 26 -5.57 -15.91 -0.08
C ALA A 26 -6.30 -14.56 0.06
N GLY A 27 -6.39 -14.07 1.30
CA GLY A 27 -6.91 -12.73 1.60
C GLY A 27 -5.82 -11.66 1.51
N PRO A 28 -6.18 -10.37 1.35
CA PRO A 28 -5.22 -9.29 1.22
C PRO A 28 -4.34 -9.17 2.47
N LYS A 29 -3.02 -9.11 2.27
CA LYS A 29 -2.07 -8.87 3.37
C LYS A 29 -2.15 -7.40 3.80
N LEU A 30 -2.28 -7.16 5.10
CA LEU A 30 -2.32 -5.81 5.65
C LEU A 30 -0.92 -5.41 6.08
N VAL A 31 -0.44 -4.27 5.59
CA VAL A 31 0.82 -3.66 6.02
C VAL A 31 0.50 -2.43 6.87
N ASN A 32 1.04 -2.40 8.09
CA ASN A 32 0.85 -1.29 9.03
C ASN A 32 2.11 -0.42 9.06
N ILE A 33 1.97 0.84 8.65
CA ILE A 33 3.06 1.81 8.59
C ILE A 33 2.80 2.91 9.62
N THR A 34 3.83 3.20 10.42
CA THR A 34 3.78 4.22 11.47
C THR A 34 4.92 5.21 11.28
N GLY A 35 4.60 6.50 11.25
CA GLY A 35 5.58 7.58 11.17
C GLY A 35 5.38 8.63 12.25
N GLU A 36 6.49 9.21 12.71
CA GLU A 36 6.54 10.27 13.72
C GLU A 36 7.34 11.46 13.19
N GLY A 37 6.79 12.67 13.30
CA GLY A 37 7.44 13.89 12.83
C GLY A 37 8.28 14.53 13.94
N SER A 38 9.60 14.45 13.86
CA SER A 38 10.50 14.99 14.89
C SER A 38 10.55 16.53 14.88
N LYS A 39 11.02 17.13 15.99
CA LYS A 39 11.27 18.59 16.10
C LYS A 39 12.43 19.09 15.23
N SER A 40 13.19 18.19 14.64
CA SER A 40 14.28 18.52 13.71
C SER A 40 13.95 18.23 12.25
N MET A 41 12.72 17.80 11.96
CA MET A 41 12.28 17.47 10.62
C MET A 41 12.11 18.71 9.75
N ASN A 42 12.60 18.62 8.51
CA ASN A 42 12.40 19.57 7.42
C ASN A 42 12.43 21.04 7.87
N ARG A 43 13.57 21.47 8.42
CA ARG A 43 13.74 22.83 8.94
C ARG A 43 13.91 23.85 7.82
N ASP A 44 13.34 25.03 8.00
CA ASP A 44 13.66 26.18 7.16
C ASP A 44 15.02 26.80 7.53
N ALA A 45 15.40 27.87 6.81
CA ALA A 45 16.66 28.58 7.05
C ALA A 45 16.77 29.22 8.45
N GLN A 46 15.65 29.37 9.17
CA GLN A 46 15.61 29.88 10.55
C GLN A 46 15.56 28.74 11.58
N GLY A 47 15.61 27.49 11.14
CA GLY A 47 15.55 26.31 11.99
C GLY A 47 14.13 25.89 12.39
N LYS A 48 13.08 26.53 11.87
CA LYS A 48 11.69 26.20 12.18
C LYS A 48 11.31 24.90 11.48
N PRO A 49 10.77 23.89 12.20
CA PRO A 49 10.37 22.62 11.59
C PRO A 49 9.12 22.79 10.72
N LEU A 50 9.14 22.19 9.53
CA LEU A 50 8.05 22.18 8.58
C LEU A 50 7.47 20.77 8.42
N SER A 51 6.22 20.70 8.00
CA SER A 51 5.58 19.43 7.63
C SER A 51 6.29 18.79 6.44
N VAL A 52 6.15 17.48 6.32
CA VAL A 52 6.57 16.73 5.13
C VAL A 52 5.41 15.90 4.62
N VAL A 53 5.37 15.72 3.30
CA VAL A 53 4.43 14.80 2.66
C VAL A 53 5.17 13.49 2.42
N VAL A 54 4.60 12.38 2.87
CA VAL A 54 5.18 11.04 2.70
C VAL A 54 4.31 10.27 1.71
N HIS A 55 4.91 9.85 0.62
CA HIS A 55 4.31 8.95 -0.34
C HIS A 55 4.74 7.53 -0.01
N VAL A 56 3.76 6.66 0.20
CA VAL A 56 3.96 5.24 0.43
C VAL A 56 3.47 4.49 -0.80
N HIS A 57 4.35 3.73 -1.43
CA HIS A 57 4.05 2.93 -2.61
C HIS A 57 4.10 1.46 -2.28
N HIS A 58 3.01 0.77 -2.61
CA HIS A 58 2.96 -0.67 -2.63
C HIS A 58 3.29 -1.15 -4.04
N LEU A 59 4.31 -2.01 -4.15
CA LEU A 59 4.96 -2.33 -5.41
C LEU A 59 5.02 -3.83 -5.66
N ARG A 60 4.89 -4.24 -6.93
CA ARG A 60 5.18 -5.61 -7.38
C ARG A 60 6.67 -5.94 -7.24
N ASN A 61 7.54 -4.97 -7.54
CA ASN A 61 8.99 -5.05 -7.34
C ASN A 61 9.58 -3.64 -7.11
N THR A 62 10.83 -3.55 -6.68
CA THR A 62 11.48 -2.26 -6.34
C THR A 62 12.31 -1.65 -7.47
N GLU A 63 12.38 -2.27 -8.65
CA GLU A 63 13.36 -1.91 -9.69
C GLU A 63 13.12 -0.53 -10.28
N ALA A 64 11.86 -0.20 -10.61
CA ALA A 64 11.50 1.11 -11.11
C ALA A 64 11.68 2.18 -10.02
N PHE A 65 11.23 1.89 -8.80
CA PHE A 65 11.35 2.80 -7.65
C PHE A 65 12.81 3.15 -7.34
N ASN A 66 13.71 2.16 -7.33
CA ASN A 66 15.13 2.37 -7.04
C ASN A 66 15.87 3.20 -8.11
N ARG A 67 15.29 3.33 -9.32
CA ARG A 67 15.83 4.16 -10.41
C ARG A 67 15.27 5.58 -10.43
N LEU A 68 14.21 5.85 -9.66
CA LEU A 68 13.64 7.19 -9.58
C LEU A 68 14.56 8.12 -8.82
N THR A 69 14.69 9.34 -9.34
CA THR A 69 15.33 10.44 -8.64
C THR A 69 14.29 11.31 -7.95
N MET A 70 14.72 12.12 -6.99
CA MET A 70 13.81 13.05 -6.30
C MET A 70 13.21 14.05 -7.28
N GLU A 71 14.00 14.53 -8.25
CA GLU A 71 13.57 15.48 -9.28
C GLU A 71 12.46 14.89 -10.15
N ALA A 72 12.54 13.60 -10.47
CA ALA A 72 11.50 12.92 -11.23
C ALA A 72 10.18 12.83 -10.44
N MET A 73 10.26 12.60 -9.13
CA MET A 73 9.08 12.50 -8.26
C MET A 73 8.41 13.85 -8.01
N VAL A 74 9.17 14.93 -7.85
CA VAL A 74 8.61 16.29 -7.68
C VAL A 74 8.31 16.98 -9.02
N GLY A 75 8.70 16.38 -10.14
CA GLY A 75 8.60 16.94 -11.50
C GLY A 75 7.19 16.97 -12.10
N GLY A 76 6.15 16.70 -11.31
CA GLY A 76 4.74 16.82 -11.71
C GLY A 76 4.18 15.63 -12.51
N LYS A 77 4.97 14.57 -12.72
CA LYS A 77 4.47 13.32 -13.32
C LYS A 77 3.68 12.53 -12.29
N SER A 78 2.64 11.82 -12.74
CA SER A 78 1.87 10.94 -11.86
C SER A 78 2.70 9.73 -11.40
N GLU A 79 2.38 9.18 -10.23
CA GLU A 79 3.05 7.99 -9.69
C GLU A 79 2.92 6.78 -10.65
N THR A 80 1.78 6.68 -11.34
CA THR A 80 1.52 5.68 -12.39
C THR A 80 2.40 5.87 -13.61
N GLU A 81 2.74 7.10 -13.99
CA GLU A 81 3.68 7.35 -15.10
C GLU A 81 5.13 7.01 -14.70
N LEU A 82 5.50 7.26 -13.45
CA LEU A 82 6.86 7.03 -12.95
C LEU A 82 7.16 5.56 -12.66
N LEU A 83 6.20 4.84 -12.09
CA LEU A 83 6.36 3.45 -11.63
C LEU A 83 5.68 2.43 -12.56
N GLY A 84 4.74 2.87 -13.40
CA GLY A 84 4.07 2.02 -14.37
C GLY A 84 3.47 0.76 -13.72
N ASN A 85 3.77 -0.38 -14.34
CA ASN A 85 3.22 -1.68 -13.93
C ASN A 85 3.76 -2.20 -12.59
N THR A 86 4.81 -1.58 -12.04
CA THR A 86 5.31 -1.98 -10.73
C THR A 86 4.45 -1.42 -9.60
N LEU A 87 3.65 -0.36 -9.83
CA LEU A 87 2.78 0.23 -8.82
C LEU A 87 1.50 -0.59 -8.65
N ILE A 88 1.23 -1.02 -7.42
CA ILE A 88 -0.02 -1.69 -7.03
C ILE A 88 -0.98 -0.66 -6.44
N SER A 89 -0.50 0.12 -5.47
CA SER A 89 -1.26 1.20 -4.84
C SER A 89 -0.31 2.24 -4.25
N SER A 90 -0.82 3.46 -4.05
CA SER A 90 -0.10 4.57 -3.42
C SER A 90 -0.96 5.22 -2.34
N LYS A 91 -0.30 5.81 -1.35
CA LYS A 91 -0.95 6.55 -0.28
C LYS A 91 -0.09 7.71 0.20
N GLU A 92 -0.72 8.87 0.31
CA GLU A 92 -0.09 10.09 0.80
C GLU A 92 -0.38 10.29 2.28
N ILE A 93 0.63 10.70 3.05
CA ILE A 93 0.56 10.96 4.48
C ILE A 93 1.33 12.23 4.81
N THR A 94 0.65 13.28 5.26
CA THR A 94 1.35 14.45 5.82
C THR A 94 1.81 14.17 7.25
N LEU A 95 3.11 14.23 7.50
CA LEU A 95 3.69 14.21 8.85
C LEU A 95 3.87 15.64 9.36
N ILE A 96 3.29 15.91 10.53
CA ILE A 96 3.37 17.20 11.21
C ILE A 96 4.46 17.10 12.29
N PRO A 97 5.37 18.09 12.41
CA PRO A 97 6.32 18.12 13.50
C PRO A 97 5.61 18.15 14.86
N GLU A 98 6.22 17.52 15.88
CA GLU A 98 5.66 17.52 17.24
C GLU A 98 5.34 18.92 17.77
N GLU A 99 6.12 19.93 17.40
CA GLU A 99 5.94 21.33 17.83
C GLU A 99 4.68 21.98 17.23
N ASN A 100 4.25 21.54 16.04
CA ASN A 100 3.13 22.12 15.30
C ASN A 100 1.83 21.30 15.42
N SER A 101 1.80 20.28 16.28
CA SER A 101 0.65 19.39 16.42
C SER A 101 -0.44 20.02 17.31
N PRO A 102 -1.68 20.27 16.81
CA PRO A 102 -2.71 21.05 17.51
C PRO A 102 -3.33 20.34 18.73
N ASN A 103 -3.01 19.07 18.99
CA ASN A 103 -3.44 18.36 20.17
C ASN A 103 -2.31 17.46 20.70
N ARG A 104 -1.64 17.91 21.76
CA ARG A 104 -0.40 17.35 22.33
C ARG A 104 -0.57 15.92 22.89
N THR A 105 -1.80 15.40 22.96
CA THR A 105 -2.10 14.13 23.65
C THR A 105 -2.81 13.07 22.80
N LEU A 106 -3.08 13.30 21.50
CA LEU A 106 -3.83 12.34 20.67
C LEU A 106 -3.34 12.17 19.22
N SER A 107 -2.08 12.46 18.91
CA SER A 107 -1.55 12.30 17.55
C SER A 107 -0.06 11.99 17.55
N LYS A 108 0.33 10.81 18.05
CA LYS A 108 1.72 10.34 17.93
C LYS A 108 1.92 9.23 16.91
N LYS A 109 0.90 8.89 16.13
CA LYS A 109 1.01 7.83 15.12
C LYS A 109 0.00 8.07 14.02
N LYS A 110 0.45 8.56 12.87
CA LYS A 110 -0.35 8.39 11.66
C LYS A 110 -0.15 6.96 11.20
N HIS A 111 -1.22 6.18 11.32
CA HIS A 111 -1.31 4.83 10.81
C HIS A 111 -1.76 4.88 9.36
N ALA A 112 -0.94 4.37 8.46
CA ALA A 112 -1.38 4.02 7.13
C ALA A 112 -1.48 2.52 7.01
N THR A 113 -2.72 2.04 6.91
CA THR A 113 -3.02 0.70 6.41
C THR A 113 -3.01 0.76 4.89
N LEU A 114 -2.22 -0.10 4.27
CA LEU A 114 -2.30 -0.44 2.85
C LEU A 114 -2.84 -1.86 2.74
N GLU A 115 -3.91 -2.04 1.97
CA GLU A 115 -4.38 -3.35 1.55
C GLU A 115 -3.59 -3.77 0.31
N SER A 116 -2.81 -4.85 0.44
CA SER A 116 -2.19 -5.49 -0.71
C SER A 116 -3.13 -6.57 -1.25
N SER A 117 -3.75 -6.32 -2.41
CA SER A 117 -4.43 -7.39 -3.16
C SER A 117 -3.37 -8.23 -3.88
N ASP A 118 -3.13 -9.45 -3.39
CA ASP A 118 -2.18 -10.38 -4.00
C ASP A 118 -2.71 -10.84 -5.36
N SER A 119 -2.06 -10.38 -6.44
CA SER A 119 -2.12 -11.02 -7.75
C SER A 119 -1.12 -12.18 -7.73
N SER A 120 -1.55 -13.38 -8.14
CA SER A 120 -0.80 -14.64 -8.11
C SER A 120 0.43 -14.69 -9.03
N ASP A 121 1.39 -13.81 -8.80
CA ASP A 121 2.76 -13.93 -9.32
C ASP A 121 3.68 -14.17 -8.11
N ASN A 122 4.65 -15.07 -8.24
CA ASN A 122 5.54 -15.58 -7.19
C ASN A 122 6.57 -14.53 -6.67
N GLN A 123 6.20 -13.25 -6.63
CA GLN A 123 7.02 -12.12 -6.23
C GLN A 123 6.50 -11.58 -4.90
N THR A 124 7.33 -11.58 -3.85
CA THR A 124 6.94 -10.97 -2.58
C THR A 124 6.73 -9.46 -2.79
N PRO A 125 5.53 -8.91 -2.52
CA PRO A 125 5.28 -7.49 -2.71
C PRO A 125 6.21 -6.64 -1.83
N ALA A 126 6.66 -5.52 -2.38
CA ALA A 126 7.58 -4.59 -1.72
C ALA A 126 6.86 -3.29 -1.35
N THR A 127 7.38 -2.57 -0.34
CA THR A 127 6.90 -1.24 0.05
C THR A 127 8.03 -0.22 -0.09
N GLY A 128 7.81 0.81 -0.89
CA GLY A 128 8.69 1.97 -1.03
C GLY A 128 8.12 3.18 -0.29
N VAL A 129 8.98 3.96 0.37
CA VAL A 129 8.57 5.17 1.10
C VAL A 129 9.43 6.34 0.62
N CYS A 130 8.79 7.43 0.20
CA CYS A 130 9.47 8.67 -0.18
C CYS A 130 8.93 9.84 0.64
N CYS A 131 9.83 10.66 1.17
CA CYS A 131 9.49 11.91 1.85
C CYS A 131 9.74 13.08 0.90
N ILE A 132 8.67 13.79 0.54
CA ILE A 132 8.71 14.98 -0.30
C ILE A 132 8.56 16.22 0.60
N PRO A 133 9.54 17.14 0.61
CA PRO A 133 9.35 18.42 1.27
C PRO A 133 8.25 19.20 0.53
N PRO A 134 7.30 19.86 1.24
CA PRO A 134 6.35 20.74 0.59
C PRO A 134 7.12 21.80 -0.21
N THR A 135 6.76 21.94 -1.48
CA THR A 135 7.28 23.00 -2.34
C THR A 135 6.94 24.34 -1.72
N ARG A 136 7.95 25.20 -1.54
CA ARG A 136 7.84 26.53 -0.96
C ARG A 136 7.16 27.50 -1.92
#